data_AF-A0A2V7A032-F1
#
_entry.id   AF-A0A2V7A032-F1
#
_cell.length_a   1.000
_cell.length_b   1.000
_cell.length_c   1.000
_cell.angle_alpha   90.00
_cell.angle_beta   90.00
_cell.angle_gamma   90.00
#
_symmetry.space_group_name_H-M   'P 1'
#
loop_
_entity.id
_entity.type
_entity.pdbx_description
1 polymer ?
#
loop_
_entity_poly.entity_id
_entity_poly.type
_entity_poly.pdbx_seq_one_letter_code
_entity_poly.pdbx_strand_id
1 'polypeptide(L)'
;MARAYNVIDADGHILEPVDIWEKYIDPAYRERAPRMIVDTDGKERLLVEGKILGSPKGLGLIGGIGARQGTVDDVTMKYVEGRPGGFDPHARIPDMDLDGIDAAFLYPSLGLFSGAVQDPGLAAAMCRAYNRWLADYCKPYPDRLFGVAMLPMQSIPLAIDEMRFARKELGMRGGFLRPNPYNNRMLHHP
;
A
#
# COMPACT_ATOMS: atom_id res chain seq x y z
N MET A 1 -9.25 24.72 15.86
CA MET A 1 -8.74 24.13 17.11
C MET A 1 -8.04 22.82 16.76
N ALA A 2 -6.93 22.48 17.41
CA ALA A 2 -6.29 21.18 17.20
C ALA A 2 -7.21 20.06 17.72
N ARG A 3 -7.39 18.99 16.95
CA ARG A 3 -8.17 17.80 17.36
C ARG A 3 -7.42 17.09 18.49
N ALA A 4 -8.13 16.72 19.54
CA ALA A 4 -7.60 15.81 20.56
C ALA A 4 -7.73 14.36 20.05
N TYR A 5 -6.68 13.56 20.22
CA TYR A 5 -6.66 12.14 19.87
C TYR A 5 -6.49 11.32 21.16
N ASN A 6 -7.42 10.43 21.44
CA ASN A 6 -7.35 9.47 22.56
C ASN A 6 -6.76 8.14 22.11
N VAL A 7 -7.19 7.63 20.94
CA VAL A 7 -6.69 6.38 20.35
C VAL A 7 -6.19 6.65 18.95
N ILE A 8 -4.91 6.30 18.71
CA ILE A 8 -4.28 6.37 17.40
C ILE A 8 -3.87 4.95 17.00
N ASP A 9 -4.41 4.48 15.88
CA ASP A 9 -3.95 3.27 15.23
C ASP A 9 -2.63 3.56 14.50
N ALA A 10 -1.56 2.93 14.98
CA ALA A 10 -0.21 3.11 14.45
C ALA A 10 0.12 2.14 13.30
N ASP A 11 -0.77 1.21 12.96
CA ASP A 11 -0.52 0.12 11.99
C ASP A 11 -1.79 -0.23 11.18
N GLY A 12 -2.46 0.79 10.65
CA GLY A 12 -3.60 0.61 9.77
C GLY A 12 -3.13 0.25 8.35
N HIS A 13 -3.84 -0.65 7.68
CA HIS A 13 -3.56 -1.02 6.30
C HIS A 13 -4.69 -0.61 5.37
N ILE A 14 -4.34 -0.18 4.15
CA ILE A 14 -5.30 -0.02 3.06
C ILE A 14 -5.27 -1.23 2.14
N LEU A 15 -6.32 -1.41 1.35
CA LEU A 15 -6.36 -2.33 0.23
C LEU A 15 -6.30 -1.48 -1.04
N GLU A 16 -5.14 -1.44 -1.68
CA GLU A 16 -4.95 -0.66 -2.89
C GLU A 16 -5.78 -1.21 -4.06
N PRO A 17 -6.56 -0.37 -4.76
CA PRO A 17 -7.18 -0.77 -6.02
C PRO A 17 -6.13 -1.25 -7.02
N VAL A 18 -6.41 -2.32 -7.76
CA VAL A 18 -5.43 -2.90 -8.69
C VAL A 18 -5.07 -1.97 -9.86
N ASP A 19 -5.92 -0.97 -10.14
CA ASP A 19 -5.79 0.01 -11.24
C ASP A 19 -5.05 1.29 -10.84
N ILE A 20 -4.57 1.39 -9.60
CA ILE A 20 -3.75 2.52 -9.12
C ILE A 20 -2.59 2.81 -10.07
N TRP A 21 -1.92 1.79 -10.60
CA TRP A 21 -0.76 2.00 -11.46
C TRP A 21 -1.16 2.45 -12.85
N GLU A 22 -2.29 2.00 -13.38
CA GLU A 22 -2.78 2.50 -14.66
C GLU A 22 -3.06 4.02 -14.59
N LYS A 23 -3.64 4.47 -13.47
CA LYS A 23 -4.07 5.85 -13.23
C LYS A 23 -2.95 6.79 -12.79
N TYR A 24 -2.09 6.36 -11.86
CA TYR A 24 -1.15 7.23 -11.16
C TYR A 24 0.31 7.06 -11.58
N ILE A 25 0.69 5.95 -12.23
CA ILE A 25 2.07 5.74 -12.65
C ILE A 25 2.43 6.65 -13.83
N ASP A 26 3.69 7.06 -13.88
CA ASP A 26 4.23 7.76 -15.03
C ASP A 26 4.00 6.91 -16.30
N PRO A 27 3.42 7.49 -17.37
CA PRO A 27 3.14 6.78 -18.62
C PRO A 27 4.30 5.93 -19.16
N ALA A 28 5.55 6.38 -18.98
CA ALA A 28 6.74 5.67 -19.43
C ALA A 28 6.92 4.28 -18.76
N TYR A 29 6.28 4.04 -17.61
CA TYR A 29 6.38 2.80 -16.85
C TYR A 29 5.11 1.95 -16.87
N ARG A 30 4.01 2.39 -17.50
CA ARG A 30 2.72 1.68 -17.48
C ARG A 30 2.79 0.24 -17.98
N GLU A 31 3.57 -0.02 -19.02
CA GLU A 31 3.71 -1.38 -19.56
C GLU A 31 4.36 -2.33 -18.55
N ARG A 32 5.22 -1.81 -17.68
CA ARG A 32 5.97 -2.56 -16.67
C ARG A 32 5.34 -2.52 -15.28
N ALA A 33 4.24 -1.78 -15.11
CA ALA A 33 3.56 -1.66 -13.83
C ALA A 33 3.01 -3.02 -13.35
N PRO A 34 2.90 -3.23 -12.03
CA PRO A 34 2.31 -4.44 -11.48
C PRO A 34 0.89 -4.67 -11.99
N ARG A 35 0.56 -5.93 -12.27
CA ARG A 35 -0.78 -6.34 -12.69
C ARG A 35 -1.27 -7.49 -11.83
N MET A 36 -2.57 -7.48 -11.52
CA MET A 36 -3.22 -8.64 -10.97
C MET A 36 -3.37 -9.69 -12.08
N ILE A 37 -2.98 -10.93 -11.81
CA ILE A 37 -3.19 -12.08 -12.68
C ILE A 37 -3.86 -13.21 -11.91
N VAL A 38 -4.55 -14.10 -12.62
CA VAL A 38 -4.98 -15.39 -12.08
C VAL A 38 -3.98 -16.43 -12.57
N ASP A 39 -3.29 -17.08 -11.65
CA ASP A 39 -2.30 -18.11 -11.98
C ASP A 39 -2.99 -19.45 -12.32
N THR A 40 -2.21 -20.43 -12.78
CA THR A 40 -2.60 -21.79 -13.18
C THR A 40 -3.38 -22.58 -12.14
N ASP A 41 -3.29 -22.21 -10.86
CA ASP A 41 -4.05 -22.81 -9.75
C ASP A 41 -5.33 -22.03 -9.38
N GLY A 42 -5.70 -21.03 -10.19
CA GLY A 42 -6.88 -20.20 -10.00
C GLY A 42 -6.73 -19.10 -8.96
N LYS A 43 -5.53 -18.85 -8.43
CA LYS A 43 -5.28 -17.85 -7.38
C LYS A 43 -4.85 -16.49 -7.95
N GLU A 44 -5.36 -15.43 -7.35
CA GLU A 44 -4.95 -14.05 -7.64
C GLU A 44 -3.52 -13.79 -7.12
N ARG A 45 -2.65 -13.32 -8.02
CA ARG A 45 -1.24 -13.00 -7.77
C ARG A 45 -0.84 -11.70 -8.48
N LEU A 46 0.23 -11.06 -8.02
CA LEU A 46 0.80 -9.88 -8.66
C LEU A 46 1.90 -10.28 -9.64
N LEU A 47 1.77 -9.88 -10.90
CA LEU A 47 2.84 -9.95 -11.89
C LEU A 47 3.59 -8.62 -11.92
N VAL A 48 4.90 -8.64 -11.70
CA VAL A 48 5.77 -7.46 -11.83
C VAL A 48 7.15 -7.88 -12.32
N GLU A 49 7.68 -7.17 -13.32
CA GLU A 49 8.96 -7.51 -13.97
C GLU A 49 9.07 -8.99 -14.40
N GLY A 50 7.97 -9.57 -14.88
CA GLY A 50 7.92 -10.99 -15.28
C GLY A 50 7.94 -11.98 -14.12
N LYS A 51 7.95 -11.51 -12.86
CA LYS A 51 7.88 -12.34 -11.66
C LYS A 51 6.45 -12.38 -11.14
N ILE A 52 6.00 -13.59 -10.80
CA ILE A 52 4.73 -13.81 -10.11
C ILE A 52 4.98 -13.73 -8.61
N LEU A 53 4.28 -12.83 -7.93
CA LEU A 53 4.39 -12.56 -6.50
C LEU A 53 3.06 -12.87 -5.80
N GLY A 54 3.17 -13.45 -4.62
CA GLY A 54 2.02 -13.83 -3.80
C GLY A 54 2.34 -15.08 -3.00
N SER A 55 1.47 -15.42 -2.06
CA SER A 55 1.58 -16.67 -1.32
C SER A 55 0.90 -17.83 -2.08
N PRO A 56 1.15 -19.10 -1.70
CA PRO A 56 0.37 -20.23 -2.19
C PRO A 56 -1.14 -20.08 -1.94
N LYS A 57 -1.55 -19.27 -0.95
CA LYS A 57 -2.96 -18.97 -0.65
C LYS A 57 -3.56 -17.88 -1.55
N GLY A 58 -2.75 -17.20 -2.36
CA GLY A 58 -3.17 -16.06 -3.19
C GLY A 58 -3.31 -14.76 -2.39
N LEU A 59 -3.87 -13.73 -3.03
CA LEU A 59 -4.08 -12.39 -2.45
C LEU A 59 -5.43 -12.23 -1.74
N GLY A 60 -6.34 -13.20 -1.87
CA GLY A 60 -7.64 -13.22 -1.19
C GLY A 60 -7.55 -13.09 0.33
N LEU A 61 -6.55 -13.75 0.94
CA LEU A 61 -6.28 -13.65 2.37
C LEU A 61 -6.03 -12.20 2.81
N ILE A 62 -5.36 -11.38 1.98
CA ILE A 62 -5.08 -9.98 2.30
C ILE A 62 -6.39 -9.17 2.33
N GLY A 63 -7.30 -9.42 1.37
CA GLY A 63 -8.61 -8.78 1.34
C GLY A 63 -9.49 -9.18 2.55
N GLY A 64 -9.28 -10.37 3.11
CA GLY A 64 -10.01 -10.87 4.27
C GLY A 64 -9.51 -10.39 5.63
N ILE A 65 -8.34 -9.73 5.72
CA ILE A 65 -7.83 -9.17 6.98
C ILE A 65 -8.77 -8.06 7.47
N GLY A 66 -9.18 -8.13 8.74
CA GLY A 66 -10.16 -7.20 9.33
C GLY A 66 -11.62 -7.69 9.29
N ALA A 67 -11.87 -8.90 8.78
CA ALA A 67 -13.14 -9.59 9.03
C ALA A 67 -13.28 -9.91 10.53
N ARG A 68 -14.20 -9.23 11.20
CA ARG A 68 -14.39 -9.31 12.66
C ARG A 68 -15.23 -10.48 13.14
N GLN A 69 -16.01 -11.07 12.25
CA GLN A 69 -17.05 -12.04 12.59
C GLN A 69 -17.03 -13.18 11.57
N GLY A 70 -16.88 -14.41 12.05
CA GLY A 70 -16.89 -15.63 11.25
C GLY A 70 -15.52 -16.14 10.82
N THR A 71 -15.53 -17.24 10.07
CA THR A 71 -14.32 -17.81 9.43
C THR A 71 -14.15 -17.15 8.07
N VAL A 72 -13.02 -16.49 7.82
CA VAL A 72 -12.64 -16.10 6.46
C VAL A 72 -12.23 -17.38 5.74
N ASP A 73 -13.00 -17.79 4.74
CA ASP A 73 -12.53 -18.82 3.80
C ASP A 73 -11.45 -18.19 2.91
N ASP A 74 -10.21 -18.28 3.39
CA ASP A 74 -9.02 -17.76 2.73
C ASP A 74 -8.66 -18.52 1.45
N VAL A 75 -9.44 -19.55 1.11
CA VAL A 75 -9.26 -20.36 -0.11
C VAL A 75 -10.12 -19.84 -1.26
N THR A 76 -11.31 -19.29 -1.00
CA THR A 76 -12.25 -18.90 -2.08
C THR A 76 -12.40 -17.39 -2.27
N MET A 77 -12.09 -16.59 -1.25
CA MET A 77 -12.22 -15.14 -1.30
C MET A 77 -11.26 -14.49 -2.30
N LYS A 78 -11.75 -13.49 -3.04
CA LYS A 78 -10.93 -12.63 -3.90
C LYS A 78 -10.49 -11.39 -3.16
N TYR A 79 -9.38 -10.79 -3.60
CA TYR A 79 -8.85 -9.56 -3.05
C TYR A 79 -9.91 -8.45 -3.02
N VAL A 80 -10.62 -8.27 -4.14
CA VAL A 80 -11.66 -7.23 -4.33
C VAL A 80 -12.93 -7.44 -3.49
N GLU A 81 -13.10 -8.62 -2.89
CA GLU A 81 -14.23 -8.93 -2.00
C GLU A 81 -13.95 -8.51 -0.55
N GLY A 82 -12.78 -7.92 -0.29
CA GLY A 82 -12.42 -7.39 1.02
C GLY A 82 -13.39 -6.34 1.55
N ARG A 83 -13.32 -6.08 2.85
CA ARG A 83 -14.22 -5.12 3.51
C ARG A 83 -14.11 -3.73 2.86
N PRO A 84 -15.22 -3.02 2.57
CA PRO A 84 -15.18 -1.73 1.89
C PRO A 84 -14.27 -0.68 2.54
N GLY A 85 -14.18 -0.64 3.88
CA GLY A 85 -13.28 0.27 4.60
C GLY A 85 -11.77 0.05 4.32
N GLY A 86 -11.39 -1.10 3.77
CA GLY A 86 -10.05 -1.31 3.24
C GLY A 86 -9.77 -0.46 2.00
N PHE A 87 -10.77 -0.27 1.14
CA PHE A 87 -10.65 0.36 -0.19
C PHE A 87 -11.13 1.80 -0.26
N ASP A 88 -12.08 2.19 0.60
CA ASP A 88 -12.77 3.47 0.55
C ASP A 88 -12.66 4.21 1.90
N PRO A 89 -12.12 5.44 1.93
CA PRO A 89 -12.02 6.22 3.17
C PRO A 89 -13.39 6.52 3.79
N HIS A 90 -14.44 6.71 3.00
CA HIS A 90 -15.79 6.98 3.50
C HIS A 90 -16.41 5.78 4.20
N ALA A 91 -16.07 4.57 3.75
CA ALA A 91 -16.47 3.34 4.41
C ALA A 91 -15.60 3.03 5.65
N ARG A 92 -14.33 3.45 5.66
CA ARG A 92 -13.41 3.27 6.80
C ARG A 92 -13.84 4.04 8.04
N ILE A 93 -14.27 5.29 7.86
CA ILE A 93 -14.54 6.19 8.98
C ILE A 93 -15.59 5.62 9.96
N PRO A 94 -16.74 5.09 9.51
CA PRO A 94 -17.68 4.41 10.40
C PRO A 94 -17.10 3.20 11.13
N ASP A 95 -16.19 2.44 10.49
CA ASP A 95 -15.51 1.32 11.13
C ASP A 95 -14.57 1.82 12.24
N MET A 96 -13.82 2.90 11.99
CA MET A 96 -12.98 3.54 13.01
C MET A 96 -13.81 4.11 14.17
N ASP A 97 -14.97 4.70 13.88
CA ASP A 97 -15.88 5.24 14.91
C ASP A 97 -16.45 4.13 15.79
N LEU A 98 -16.81 2.99 15.21
CA LEU A 98 -17.24 1.80 15.94
C LEU A 98 -16.15 1.26 16.87
N ASP A 99 -14.89 1.51 16.53
CA ASP A 99 -13.70 1.00 17.23
C ASP A 99 -13.16 1.97 18.26
N GLY A 100 -13.70 3.18 18.32
CA GLY A 100 -13.16 4.26 19.13
C GLY A 100 -11.79 4.73 18.65
N ILE A 101 -11.44 4.55 17.38
CA ILE A 101 -10.16 4.98 16.80
C ILE A 101 -10.31 6.41 16.26
N ASP A 102 -9.59 7.35 16.86
CA ASP A 102 -9.66 8.76 16.46
C ASP A 102 -8.88 9.03 15.17
N ALA A 103 -7.74 8.36 15.00
CA ALA A 103 -6.86 8.50 13.85
C ALA A 103 -6.11 7.21 13.51
N ALA A 104 -5.72 7.04 12.25
CA ALA A 104 -4.94 5.90 11.78
C ALA A 104 -3.79 6.32 10.85
N PHE A 105 -2.63 5.72 11.05
CA PHE A 105 -1.53 5.71 10.08
C PHE A 105 -1.74 4.57 9.09
N LEU A 106 -1.71 4.88 7.79
CA LEU A 106 -2.08 3.96 6.72
C LEU A 106 -0.87 3.49 5.92
N TYR A 107 -0.64 2.18 5.94
CA TYR A 107 0.42 1.46 5.27
C TYR A 107 -0.10 0.68 4.05
N PRO A 108 0.80 0.37 3.09
CA PRO A 108 0.46 -0.46 1.93
C PRO A 108 0.12 -1.90 2.33
N SER A 109 -0.65 -2.59 1.48
CA SER A 109 -0.83 -4.04 1.52
C SER A 109 -0.21 -4.70 0.29
N LEU A 110 -0.65 -4.33 -0.91
CA LEU A 110 0.00 -4.76 -2.16
C LEU A 110 1.36 -4.09 -2.34
N GLY A 111 1.52 -2.84 -1.90
CA GLY A 111 2.80 -2.13 -1.93
C GLY A 111 3.91 -2.80 -1.10
N LEU A 112 3.57 -3.70 -0.18
CA LEU A 112 4.54 -4.51 0.57
C LEU A 112 5.39 -5.40 -0.36
N PHE A 113 4.89 -5.74 -1.55
CA PHE A 113 5.61 -6.51 -2.55
C PHE A 113 6.60 -5.68 -3.39
N SER A 114 6.69 -4.37 -3.19
CA SER A 114 7.60 -3.46 -3.91
C SER A 114 9.08 -3.85 -3.85
N GLY A 115 9.52 -4.57 -2.80
CA GLY A 115 10.89 -5.08 -2.68
C GLY A 115 11.27 -6.14 -3.72
N ALA A 116 10.30 -6.73 -4.43
CA ALA A 116 10.58 -7.68 -5.52
C ALA A 116 11.07 -6.99 -6.81
N VAL A 117 10.75 -5.71 -6.98
CA VAL A 117 11.19 -4.88 -8.10
C VAL A 117 12.69 -4.65 -7.99
N GLN A 118 13.42 -4.84 -9.08
CA GLN A 118 14.86 -4.67 -9.15
C GLN A 118 15.24 -3.33 -9.78
N ASP A 119 14.54 -2.93 -10.83
CA ASP A 119 14.80 -1.66 -11.53
C ASP A 119 14.47 -0.46 -10.63
N PRO A 120 15.46 0.39 -10.30
CA PRO A 120 15.22 1.53 -9.43
C PRO A 120 14.24 2.55 -10.01
N GLY A 121 14.22 2.72 -11.34
CA GLY A 121 13.32 3.66 -12.01
C GLY A 121 11.86 3.24 -11.87
N LEU A 122 11.56 1.97 -12.17
CA LEU A 122 10.22 1.40 -11.97
C LEU A 122 9.79 1.44 -10.51
N ALA A 123 10.69 1.08 -9.57
CA ALA A 123 10.36 1.12 -8.15
C ALA A 123 10.00 2.55 -7.68
N ALA A 124 10.75 3.56 -8.13
CA ALA A 124 10.45 4.96 -7.83
C ALA A 124 9.11 5.40 -8.46
N ALA A 125 8.84 5.03 -9.71
CA ALA A 125 7.58 5.33 -10.37
C ALA A 125 6.37 4.70 -9.64
N MET A 126 6.51 3.44 -9.19
CA MET A 126 5.49 2.76 -8.40
C MET A 126 5.27 3.43 -7.04
N CYS A 127 6.33 3.77 -6.31
CA CYS A 127 6.21 4.47 -5.03
C CYS A 127 5.55 5.84 -5.20
N ARG A 128 5.92 6.60 -6.24
CA ARG A 128 5.31 7.90 -6.57
C ARG A 128 3.82 7.77 -6.85
N ALA A 129 3.44 6.76 -7.62
CA ALA A 129 2.05 6.47 -7.94
C ALA A 129 1.25 6.12 -6.67
N TYR A 130 1.80 5.26 -5.83
CA TYR A 130 1.20 4.86 -4.55
C TYR A 130 0.98 6.06 -3.65
N ASN A 131 2.03 6.87 -3.47
CA ASN A 131 2.00 7.99 -2.56
C ASN A 131 0.97 9.04 -2.99
N ARG A 132 0.86 9.32 -4.30
CA ARG A 132 -0.17 10.23 -4.85
C ARG A 132 -1.57 9.69 -4.59
N TRP A 133 -1.81 8.42 -4.89
CA TRP A 133 -3.10 7.78 -4.65
C TRP A 133 -3.47 7.79 -3.15
N LEU A 134 -2.53 7.44 -2.27
CA LEU A 134 -2.77 7.42 -0.82
C LEU A 134 -3.05 8.83 -0.28
N ALA A 135 -2.40 9.85 -0.83
CA ALA A 135 -2.72 11.23 -0.48
C ALA A 135 -4.17 11.59 -0.85
N ASP A 136 -4.64 11.18 -2.03
CA ASP A 136 -6.03 11.35 -2.44
C ASP A 136 -7.01 10.54 -1.57
N TYR A 137 -6.63 9.32 -1.16
CA TYR A 137 -7.40 8.50 -0.21
C TYR A 137 -7.57 9.21 1.14
N CYS A 138 -6.51 9.81 1.68
CA CYS A 138 -6.54 10.47 2.98
C CYS A 138 -7.20 11.85 2.96
N LYS A 139 -7.22 12.51 1.78
CA LYS A 139 -7.69 13.89 1.60
C LYS A 139 -9.07 14.21 2.16
N PRO A 140 -10.10 13.33 2.09
CA PRO A 140 -11.41 13.63 2.65
C PRO A 140 -11.44 13.74 4.18
N TYR A 141 -10.46 13.13 4.87
CA TYR A 141 -10.39 13.08 6.34
C TYR A 141 -8.96 13.38 6.84
N PRO A 142 -8.41 14.58 6.56
CA PRO A 142 -6.99 14.90 6.76
C PRO A 142 -6.59 15.04 8.24
N ASP A 143 -7.57 15.08 9.14
CA ASP A 143 -7.40 15.07 10.58
C ASP A 143 -7.55 13.68 11.21
N ARG A 144 -7.88 12.64 10.42
CA ARG A 144 -8.05 11.27 10.91
C ARG A 144 -7.20 10.24 10.17
N LEU A 145 -6.93 10.44 8.88
CA LEU A 145 -6.20 9.48 8.06
C LEU A 145 -4.83 10.05 7.69
N PHE A 146 -3.78 9.33 8.06
CA PHE A 146 -2.39 9.74 7.84
C PHE A 146 -1.67 8.72 6.96
N GLY A 147 -1.45 9.05 5.69
CA GLY A 147 -0.72 8.18 4.77
C GLY A 147 0.76 8.07 5.14
N VAL A 148 1.30 6.85 5.07
CA VAL A 148 2.73 6.57 5.24
C VAL A 148 3.35 6.28 3.87
N ALA A 149 4.38 7.06 3.51
CA ALA A 149 4.94 7.05 2.18
C ALA A 149 5.72 5.75 1.89
N MET A 150 5.49 5.11 0.75
CA MET A 150 6.40 4.08 0.24
C MET A 150 7.69 4.71 -0.29
N LEU A 151 8.82 4.07 0.00
CA LEU A 151 10.15 4.53 -0.42
C LEU A 151 10.87 3.50 -1.33
N PRO A 152 11.40 3.91 -2.50
CA PRO A 152 12.06 3.02 -3.46
C PRO A 152 13.51 2.69 -3.05
N MET A 153 13.67 1.74 -2.13
CA MET A 153 14.98 1.36 -1.56
C MET A 153 15.95 0.67 -2.51
N GLN A 154 15.56 0.42 -3.75
CA GLN A 154 16.43 0.03 -4.84
C GLN A 154 17.48 1.12 -5.16
N SER A 155 17.22 2.38 -4.80
CA SER A 155 18.14 3.51 -4.95
C SER A 155 17.97 4.53 -3.83
N ILE A 156 19.02 4.73 -3.02
CA ILE A 156 19.01 5.69 -1.90
C ILE A 156 18.73 7.13 -2.37
N PRO A 157 19.35 7.65 -3.46
CA PRO A 157 18.99 8.97 -3.98
C PRO A 157 17.50 9.09 -4.32
N LEU A 158 16.93 8.10 -5.01
CA LEU A 158 15.50 8.11 -5.36
C LEU A 158 14.60 7.99 -4.12
N ALA A 159 15.01 7.22 -3.09
CA ALA A 159 14.30 7.12 -1.83
C ALA A 159 14.28 8.45 -1.06
N ILE A 160 15.40 9.16 -1.03
CA ILE A 160 15.50 10.50 -0.42
C ILE A 160 14.61 11.49 -1.16
N ASP A 161 14.64 11.48 -2.49
CA ASP A 161 13.84 12.38 -3.32
C ASP A 161 12.33 12.09 -3.18
N GLU A 162 11.95 10.82 -3.08
CA GLU A 162 10.57 10.42 -2.80
C GLU A 162 10.12 10.87 -1.40
N MET A 163 10.96 10.71 -0.37
CA MET A 163 10.65 11.16 0.98
C MET A 163 10.45 12.68 1.04
N ARG A 164 11.31 13.44 0.33
CA ARG A 164 11.17 14.91 0.20
C ARG A 164 9.87 15.29 -0.50
N PHE A 165 9.54 14.61 -1.59
CA PHE A 165 8.29 14.85 -2.30
C PHE A 165 7.07 14.53 -1.44
N ALA A 166 7.02 13.35 -0.82
CA ALA A 166 5.92 12.94 0.04
C ALA A 166 5.70 13.93 1.20
N ARG A 167 6.79 14.46 1.77
CA ARG A 167 6.70 15.48 2.81
C ARG A 167 6.21 16.83 2.29
N LYS A 168 6.80 17.34 1.20
CA LYS A 168 6.57 18.71 0.72
C LYS A 168 5.27 18.86 -0.06
N GLU A 169 4.98 17.90 -0.94
CA GLU A 169 3.86 18.00 -1.87
C GLU A 169 2.61 17.28 -1.36
N LEU A 170 2.77 16.21 -0.58
CA LEU A 170 1.65 15.38 -0.10
C LEU A 170 1.36 15.54 1.39
N GLY A 171 2.21 16.25 2.13
CA GLY A 171 2.04 16.49 3.57
C GLY A 171 2.19 15.23 4.44
N MET A 172 2.74 14.13 3.90
CA MET A 172 2.93 12.88 4.64
C MET A 172 3.89 13.08 5.81
N ARG A 173 3.69 12.26 6.86
CA ARG A 173 4.39 12.38 8.16
C ARG A 173 5.30 11.20 8.48
N GLY A 174 5.29 10.16 7.66
CA GLY A 174 6.12 8.98 7.83
C GLY A 174 6.49 8.37 6.48
N GLY A 175 7.52 7.55 6.49
CA GLY A 175 7.93 6.69 5.38
C GLY A 175 8.02 5.25 5.84
N PHE A 176 7.57 4.34 4.98
CA PHE A 176 7.60 2.90 5.17
C PHE A 176 8.74 2.30 4.35
N LEU A 177 9.48 1.41 5.01
CA LEU A 177 10.55 0.62 4.43
C LEU A 177 10.32 -0.82 4.88
N ARG A 178 10.34 -1.77 3.93
CA ARG A 178 10.28 -3.17 4.32
C ARG A 178 11.65 -3.57 4.88
N PRO A 179 11.74 -4.29 6.02
CA PRO A 179 13.01 -4.71 6.63
C PRO A 179 13.67 -5.89 5.88
N ASN A 180 13.83 -5.74 4.56
CA ASN A 180 14.40 -6.72 3.65
C ASN A 180 15.64 -6.13 2.96
N PRO A 181 16.56 -6.98 2.47
CA PRO A 181 17.59 -6.51 1.55
C PRO A 181 16.98 -6.04 0.23
N TYR A 182 17.53 -4.95 -0.32
CA TYR A 182 17.19 -4.44 -1.66
C TYR A 182 18.44 -4.50 -2.53
N ASN A 183 18.37 -5.16 -3.69
CA ASN A 183 19.52 -5.35 -4.59
C ASN A 183 20.77 -5.85 -3.87
N ASN A 184 20.61 -6.86 -2.99
CA ASN A 184 21.65 -7.46 -2.14
C ASN A 184 22.28 -6.52 -1.10
N ARG A 185 21.65 -5.38 -0.80
CA ARG A 185 22.11 -4.45 0.24
C ARG A 185 21.16 -4.46 1.43
N MET A 186 21.75 -4.59 2.62
CA MET A 186 21.06 -4.41 3.89
C MET A 186 20.82 -2.92 4.15
N LEU A 187 19.88 -2.60 5.05
CA LEU A 187 19.60 -1.21 5.43
C LEU A 187 20.81 -0.47 6.02
N HIS A 188 21.72 -1.19 6.69
CA HIS A 188 22.94 -0.63 7.27
C HIS A 188 24.13 -0.63 6.29
N HIS A 189 23.91 -0.91 5.01
CA HIS A 189 24.96 -0.80 4.00
C HIS A 189 25.43 0.66 3.91
N PRO A 190 26.76 0.93 3.87
CA PRO A 190 27.30 2.29 3.81
C PRO A 190 26.86 3.05 2.56
#